data_AF-A0A3S4R471-F1
#
_entry.id   AF-A0A3S4R471-F1
#
_cell.length_a   1.000
_cell.length_b   1.000
_cell.length_c   1.000
_cell.angle_alpha   90.00
_cell.angle_beta   90.00
_cell.angle_gamma   90.00
#
_symmetry.space_group_name_H-M   'P 1'
#
loop_
_entity.id
_entity.type
_entity.pdbx_description
1 polymer ?
#
loop_
_entity_poly.entity_id
_entity_poly.type
_entity_poly.pdbx_seq_one_letter_code
_entity_poly.pdbx_strand_id
1 'polypeptide(L)'
;MDLSNTAIAIIVVLVVAGFLLGNFMAARPSPAAVRVADFRLMARSYQIFPKLIACPDWLVAQKNLISPVPADRHPSEATAKIAQYTLTAHELALPMVQYKAVAGVWRLVEQDFYTAKMRQQAARLDGVPILLPDAIASRTLGLSMKANAVALYWLDDKYQHSHKAYKLDKNQAAADLVDMYKALIGWAETVAVVKLSMGVVNQQPAEGDNIG
;
A
#
# COMPACT_ATOMS: atom_id res chain seq x y z
N MET A 1 -55.24 9.56 -22.33
CA MET A 1 -54.13 9.67 -23.29
C MET A 1 -53.65 8.26 -23.56
N ASP A 2 -54.09 7.66 -24.66
CA ASP A 2 -53.64 6.31 -25.04
C ASP A 2 -52.29 6.43 -25.74
N LEU A 3 -51.25 5.88 -25.12
CA LEU A 3 -49.95 5.75 -25.76
C LEU A 3 -50.07 4.68 -26.86
N SER A 4 -49.74 5.03 -28.10
CA SER A 4 -49.71 4.07 -29.21
C SER A 4 -48.66 2.99 -28.97
N ASN A 5 -48.86 1.78 -29.51
CA ASN A 5 -47.89 0.68 -29.40
C ASN A 5 -46.47 1.07 -29.84
N THR A 6 -46.35 1.99 -30.80
CA THR A 6 -45.07 2.54 -31.26
C THR A 6 -44.41 3.41 -30.18
N ALA A 7 -45.18 4.24 -29.47
CA ALA A 7 -44.66 5.04 -28.37
C ALA A 7 -44.21 4.16 -27.20
N ILE A 8 -44.96 3.10 -26.89
CA ILE A 8 -44.59 2.11 -25.87
C ILE A 8 -43.28 1.40 -26.27
N ALA A 9 -43.14 0.96 -27.52
CA ALA A 9 -41.93 0.31 -28.02
C ALA A 9 -40.70 1.23 -27.93
N ILE A 10 -40.83 2.51 -28.29
CA ILE A 10 -39.73 3.49 -28.19
C ILE A 10 -39.31 3.71 -26.74
N ILE A 11 -40.27 3.85 -25.81
CA ILE A 11 -39.98 4.02 -24.38
C ILE A 11 -39.25 2.80 -23.83
N VAL A 12 -39.70 1.58 -24.16
CA VAL A 12 -39.04 0.34 -23.72
C VAL A 12 -37.59 0.28 -24.24
N VAL A 13 -37.36 0.63 -25.50
CA VAL A 13 -36.00 0.68 -26.08
C VAL A 13 -35.11 1.69 -25.34
N LEU A 14 -35.63 2.89 -25.05
CA LEU A 14 -34.86 3.92 -24.32
C LEU A 14 -34.56 3.51 -22.87
N VAL A 15 -35.50 2.86 -22.19
CA VAL A 15 -35.31 2.36 -20.82
C VAL A 15 -34.27 1.24 -20.80
N VAL A 16 -34.34 0.28 -21.73
CA VAL A 16 -33.37 -0.80 -21.82
C VAL A 16 -31.98 -0.26 -22.19
N ALA A 17 -31.88 0.64 -23.17
CA ALA A 17 -30.62 1.27 -23.53
C ALA A 17 -30.03 2.08 -22.36
N GLY A 18 -30.86 2.85 -21.64
CA GLY A 18 -30.45 3.60 -20.46
C GLY A 18 -29.99 2.71 -19.31
N PHE A 19 -30.67 1.58 -19.08
CA PHE A 19 -30.27 0.60 -18.07
C PHE A 19 -28.93 -0.07 -18.41
N LEU A 20 -28.74 -0.46 -19.69
CA LEU A 20 -27.47 -1.01 -20.16
C LEU A 20 -26.33 0.01 -20.03
N LEU A 21 -26.54 1.26 -20.44
CA LEU A 21 -25.55 2.33 -20.30
C LEU A 21 -25.21 2.61 -18.83
N GLY A 22 -26.22 2.66 -17.96
CA GLY A 22 -26.06 2.87 -16.53
C GLY A 22 -25.22 1.77 -15.88
N ASN A 23 -25.48 0.51 -16.22
CA ASN A 23 -24.71 -0.63 -15.72
C ASN A 23 -23.26 -0.62 -16.22
N PHE A 24 -23.03 -0.26 -17.49
CA PHE A 24 -21.67 -0.13 -18.04
C PHE A 24 -20.88 0.99 -17.35
N MET A 25 -21.50 2.12 -17.06
CA MET A 25 -20.84 3.21 -16.33
C MET A 25 -20.56 2.85 -14.87
N ALA A 26 -21.47 2.13 -14.20
CA ALA A 26 -21.26 1.65 -12.83
C ALA A 26 -20.14 0.61 -12.72
N ALA A 27 -19.89 -0.17 -13.77
CA ALA A 27 -18.83 -1.18 -13.80
C ALA A 27 -17.42 -0.60 -14.05
N ARG A 28 -17.31 0.69 -14.44
CA ARG A 28 -16.00 1.29 -14.75
C ARG A 28 -15.21 1.51 -13.45
N PRO A 29 -14.00 0.93 -13.32
CA PRO A 29 -13.18 1.17 -12.15
C PRO A 29 -12.79 2.65 -12.08
N SER A 30 -12.77 3.21 -10.88
CA SER A 30 -12.36 4.60 -10.68
C SER A 30 -10.89 4.77 -11.11
N PRO A 31 -10.51 5.90 -11.76
CA PRO A 31 -9.13 6.13 -12.17
C PRO A 31 -8.12 6.01 -11.02
N ALA A 32 -8.52 6.38 -9.79
CA ALA A 32 -7.70 6.22 -8.61
C ALA A 32 -7.45 4.75 -8.24
N ALA A 33 -8.49 3.90 -8.32
CA ALA A 33 -8.34 2.46 -8.08
C ALA A 33 -7.43 1.80 -9.11
N VAL A 34 -7.50 2.24 -10.38
CA VAL A 34 -6.59 1.78 -11.44
C VAL A 34 -5.14 2.17 -11.13
N ARG A 35 -4.86 3.43 -10.75
CA ARG A 35 -3.50 3.86 -10.40
C ARG A 35 -2.91 3.09 -9.21
N VAL A 36 -3.72 2.84 -8.17
CA VAL A 36 -3.31 2.01 -7.03
C VAL A 36 -3.01 0.58 -7.48
N ALA A 37 -3.83 0.00 -8.35
CA ALA A 37 -3.59 -1.33 -8.90
C ALA A 37 -2.30 -1.37 -9.73
N ASP A 38 -2.08 -0.40 -10.62
CA ASP A 38 -0.88 -0.29 -11.45
C ASP A 38 0.40 -0.15 -10.61
N PHE A 39 0.36 0.69 -9.57
CA PHE A 39 1.48 0.85 -8.64
C PHE A 39 1.78 -0.45 -7.88
N ARG A 40 0.73 -1.16 -7.42
CA ARG A 40 0.89 -2.46 -6.75
C ARG A 40 1.42 -3.55 -7.69
N LEU A 41 1.03 -3.51 -8.97
CA LEU A 41 1.57 -4.40 -9.99
C LEU A 41 3.04 -4.10 -10.24
N MET A 42 3.40 -2.83 -10.35
CA MET A 42 4.79 -2.39 -10.47
C MET A 42 5.61 -2.83 -9.26
N ALA A 43 5.12 -2.65 -8.03
CA ALA A 43 5.84 -3.09 -6.82
C ALA A 43 6.29 -4.56 -6.86
N ARG A 44 5.49 -5.44 -7.48
CA ARG A 44 5.83 -6.87 -7.63
C ARG A 44 7.04 -7.11 -8.52
N SER A 45 7.27 -6.29 -9.55
CA SER A 45 8.49 -6.38 -10.36
C SER A 45 9.75 -5.99 -9.56
N TYR A 46 9.57 -5.25 -8.46
CA TYR A 46 10.61 -4.88 -7.50
C TYR A 46 10.71 -5.84 -6.31
N GLN A 47 10.13 -7.05 -6.40
CA GLN A 47 10.12 -8.05 -5.32
C GLN A 47 9.42 -7.59 -4.03
N ILE A 48 8.55 -6.57 -4.15
CA ILE A 48 7.71 -6.10 -3.05
C ILE A 48 6.28 -6.54 -3.35
N PHE A 49 5.68 -7.32 -2.45
CA PHE A 49 4.38 -7.95 -2.65
C PHE A 49 3.29 -7.21 -1.86
N PRO A 50 2.44 -6.40 -2.52
CA PRO A 50 1.41 -5.63 -1.84
C PRO A 50 0.17 -6.47 -1.59
N LYS A 51 -0.41 -6.30 -0.41
CA LYS A 51 -1.68 -6.90 -0.01
C LYS A 51 -2.53 -5.86 0.71
N LEU A 52 -3.81 -5.81 0.38
CA LEU A 52 -4.78 -5.00 1.10
C LEU A 52 -5.34 -5.83 2.27
N ILE A 53 -5.14 -5.35 3.49
CA ILE A 53 -5.53 -6.05 4.73
C ILE A 53 -6.43 -5.17 5.60
N ALA A 54 -7.16 -5.76 6.54
CA ALA A 54 -7.77 -5.00 7.63
C ALA A 54 -6.67 -4.33 8.47
N CYS A 55 -6.93 -3.11 8.95
CA CYS A 55 -5.97 -2.41 9.83
C CYS A 55 -5.74 -3.24 11.10
N PRO A 56 -4.51 -3.68 11.39
CA PRO A 56 -4.18 -4.31 12.66
C PRO A 56 -4.45 -3.36 13.84
N ASP A 57 -4.87 -3.90 14.98
CA ASP A 57 -5.25 -3.11 16.17
C ASP A 57 -4.13 -2.17 16.62
N TRP A 58 -2.88 -2.65 16.58
CA TRP A 58 -1.71 -1.87 16.98
C TRP A 58 -1.43 -0.65 16.08
N LEU A 59 -2.03 -0.58 14.88
CA LEU A 59 -1.90 0.52 13.92
C LEU A 59 -3.10 1.46 13.87
N VAL A 60 -4.21 1.14 14.52
CA VAL A 60 -5.45 1.94 14.46
C VAL A 60 -5.21 3.38 14.91
N ALA A 61 -4.45 3.58 16.00
CA ALA A 61 -4.09 4.91 16.48
C ALA A 61 -3.30 5.71 15.43
N GLN A 62 -2.29 5.11 14.80
CA GLN A 62 -1.47 5.80 13.79
C GLN A 62 -2.28 6.12 12.54
N LYS A 63 -3.14 5.20 12.13
CA LYS A 63 -4.06 5.42 11.02
C LYS A 63 -4.98 6.62 11.30
N ASN A 64 -5.53 6.72 12.50
CA ASN A 64 -6.44 7.80 12.87
C ASN A 64 -5.74 9.16 12.97
N LEU A 65 -4.43 9.20 13.26
CA LEU A 65 -3.64 10.44 13.20
C LEU A 65 -3.51 10.97 11.76
N ILE A 66 -3.31 10.08 10.77
CA ILE A 66 -3.08 10.46 9.36
C ILE A 66 -4.39 10.56 8.58
N SER A 67 -5.42 9.85 9.02
CA SER A 67 -6.73 9.76 8.39
C SER A 67 -7.81 9.74 9.46
N PRO A 68 -8.09 10.87 10.12
CA PRO A 68 -9.11 10.93 11.15
C PRO A 68 -10.46 10.49 10.57
N VAL A 69 -11.14 9.60 11.28
CA VAL A 69 -12.52 9.21 10.98
C VAL A 69 -13.42 10.33 11.51
N PRO A 70 -14.30 10.90 10.67
CA PRO A 70 -15.29 11.89 11.14
C PRO A 70 -16.16 11.32 12.27
N ALA A 71 -16.44 12.13 13.30
CA ALA A 71 -17.12 11.70 14.53
C ALA A 71 -18.57 11.21 14.31
N ASP A 72 -19.15 11.50 13.15
CA ASP A 72 -20.50 11.14 12.70
C ASP A 72 -20.57 9.78 11.98
N ARG A 73 -19.45 9.09 11.75
CA ARG A 73 -19.42 7.80 11.04
C ARG A 73 -19.30 6.60 11.97
N HIS A 74 -20.00 5.53 11.60
CA HIS A 74 -20.07 4.29 12.37
C HIS A 74 -18.68 3.62 12.49
N PRO A 75 -18.32 3.06 13.67
CA PRO A 75 -17.01 2.45 13.91
C PRO A 75 -16.65 1.23 13.03
N SER A 76 -17.59 0.70 12.24
CA SER A 76 -17.26 -0.35 11.26
C SER A 76 -16.43 0.16 10.07
N GLU A 77 -16.38 1.48 9.82
CA GLU A 77 -15.40 2.09 8.91
C GLU A 77 -14.01 2.26 9.55
N ALA A 78 -13.88 2.13 10.87
CA ALA A 78 -12.57 2.13 11.56
C ALA A 78 -11.74 0.88 11.22
N THR A 79 -12.36 -0.18 10.68
CA THR A 79 -11.70 -1.31 10.02
C THR A 79 -11.29 -0.98 8.57
N ALA A 80 -11.04 0.29 8.26
CA ALA A 80 -10.62 0.71 6.93
C ALA A 80 -9.29 0.04 6.56
N LYS A 81 -9.32 -0.62 5.41
CA LYS A 81 -8.23 -1.42 4.89
C LYS A 81 -6.96 -0.58 4.73
N ILE A 82 -5.80 -1.19 4.98
CA ILE A 82 -4.49 -0.58 4.78
C ILE A 82 -3.66 -1.48 3.87
N ALA A 83 -2.66 -0.91 3.22
CA ALA A 83 -1.78 -1.68 2.37
C ALA A 83 -0.57 -2.19 3.15
N GLN A 84 -0.28 -3.47 2.97
CA GLN A 84 0.91 -4.15 3.48
C GLN A 84 1.81 -4.49 2.29
N TYR A 85 3.00 -3.91 2.25
CA TYR A 85 4.01 -4.16 1.22
C TYR A 85 5.09 -5.05 1.82
N THR A 86 5.17 -6.31 1.38
CA THR A 86 6.05 -7.32 1.99
C THR A 86 7.21 -7.63 1.08
N LEU A 87 8.42 -7.57 1.62
CA LEU A 87 9.64 -8.09 1.00
C LEU A 87 10.06 -9.37 1.73
N THR A 88 10.43 -10.39 0.97
CA THR A 88 10.96 -11.65 1.50
C THR A 88 12.36 -11.92 0.99
N ALA A 89 13.30 -12.25 1.87
CA ALA A 89 14.64 -12.67 1.48
C ALA A 89 15.06 -13.93 2.26
N HIS A 90 15.44 -14.98 1.55
CA HIS A 90 15.69 -16.31 2.13
C HIS A 90 16.83 -16.33 3.16
N GLU A 91 17.78 -15.40 3.04
CA GLU A 91 18.93 -15.25 3.93
C GLU A 91 18.55 -14.58 5.28
N LEU A 92 17.33 -14.05 5.42
CA LEU A 92 16.88 -13.36 6.63
C LEU A 92 16.33 -14.32 7.67
N ALA A 93 16.82 -14.16 8.91
CA ALA A 93 16.26 -14.76 10.12
C ALA A 93 15.91 -13.66 11.13
N LEU A 94 14.73 -13.06 10.94
CA LEU A 94 14.22 -11.94 11.70
C LEU A 94 13.34 -12.40 12.88
N PRO A 95 13.48 -11.77 14.05
CA PRO A 95 12.53 -11.96 15.14
C PRO A 95 11.15 -11.43 14.74
N MET A 96 10.10 -11.96 15.37
CA MET A 96 8.78 -11.33 15.30
C MET A 96 8.87 -9.98 16.01
N VAL A 97 8.76 -8.87 15.28
CA VAL A 97 8.81 -7.52 15.85
C VAL A 97 7.94 -6.54 15.07
N GLN A 98 7.36 -5.57 15.77
CA GLN A 98 6.52 -4.52 15.21
C GLN A 98 7.03 -3.14 15.62
N TYR A 99 6.97 -2.19 14.68
CA TYR A 99 7.35 -0.80 14.88
C TYR A 99 6.25 0.14 14.38
N LYS A 100 5.96 1.20 15.13
CA LYS A 100 5.10 2.30 14.69
C LYS A 100 5.96 3.41 14.10
N ALA A 101 5.45 4.08 13.06
CA ALA A 101 6.04 5.31 12.56
C ALA A 101 5.59 6.47 13.45
N VAL A 102 6.50 7.11 14.18
CA VAL A 102 6.20 8.24 15.08
C VAL A 102 7.21 9.34 14.83
N ALA A 103 6.75 10.54 14.46
CA ALA A 103 7.61 11.72 14.24
C ALA A 103 8.82 11.44 13.32
N GLY A 104 8.63 10.67 12.24
CA GLY A 104 9.67 10.37 11.27
C GLY A 104 10.69 9.30 11.70
N VAL A 105 10.51 8.67 12.86
CA VAL A 105 11.35 7.57 13.33
C VAL A 105 10.54 6.31 13.61
N TRP A 106 11.22 5.16 13.57
CA TRP A 106 10.66 3.91 14.04
C TRP A 106 10.58 3.86 15.55
N ARG A 107 9.45 3.42 16.10
CA ARG A 107 9.26 3.19 17.53
C ARG A 107 8.84 1.76 17.77
N LEU A 108 9.60 1.05 18.58
CA LEU A 108 9.31 -0.33 18.93
C LEU A 108 7.95 -0.43 19.64
N VAL A 109 7.08 -1.33 19.17
CA VAL A 109 5.82 -1.65 19.85
C VAL A 109 6.13 -2.52 21.06
N GLU A 110 5.46 -2.25 22.17
CA GLU A 110 5.56 -3.11 23.35
C GLU A 110 5.03 -4.51 23.03
N GLN A 111 5.87 -5.51 23.24
CA GLN A 111 5.58 -6.90 22.95
C GLN A 111 6.47 -7.81 23.81
N ASP A 112 6.00 -9.03 24.04
CA ASP A 112 6.76 -10.03 24.78
C ASP A 112 7.91 -10.59 23.92
N PHE A 113 9.11 -10.58 24.50
CA PHE A 113 10.28 -11.20 23.91
C PHE A 113 10.67 -12.42 24.71
N TYR A 114 10.70 -13.59 24.06
CA TYR A 114 11.06 -14.86 24.69
C TYR A 114 12.56 -14.96 25.04
N THR A 115 13.42 -14.13 24.43
CA THR A 115 14.86 -14.12 24.70
C THR A 115 15.42 -12.69 24.74
N ALA A 116 16.48 -12.49 25.53
CA ALA A 116 17.21 -11.23 25.58
C ALA A 116 17.83 -10.84 24.23
N LYS A 117 18.29 -11.84 23.46
CA LYS A 117 18.83 -11.64 22.11
C LYS A 117 17.78 -11.03 21.17
N MET A 118 16.55 -11.57 21.17
CA MET A 118 15.47 -11.02 20.34
C MET A 118 15.16 -9.57 20.72
N ARG A 119 15.14 -9.26 22.02
CA ARG A 119 14.92 -7.88 22.51
C ARG A 119 16.04 -6.94 22.03
N GLN A 120 17.29 -7.37 22.13
CA GLN A 120 18.43 -6.59 21.64
C GLN A 120 18.38 -6.36 20.13
N GLN A 121 17.99 -7.36 19.34
CA GLN A 121 17.81 -7.21 17.89
C GLN A 121 16.67 -6.24 17.57
N ALA A 122 15.53 -6.37 18.25
CA ALA A 122 14.38 -5.49 18.08
C ALA A 122 14.70 -4.02 18.42
N ALA A 123 15.49 -3.78 19.47
CA ALA A 123 15.85 -2.43 19.90
C ALA A 123 16.72 -1.66 18.89
N ARG A 124 17.38 -2.33 17.93
CA ARG A 124 18.30 -1.69 16.98
C ARG A 124 17.64 -0.73 16.02
N LEU A 125 16.38 -0.99 15.69
CA LEU A 125 15.60 -0.12 14.81
C LEU A 125 14.83 0.94 15.61
N ASP A 126 14.78 0.85 16.94
CA ASP A 126 14.10 1.85 17.76
C ASP A 126 14.84 3.20 17.70
N GLY A 127 14.12 4.26 17.33
CA GLY A 127 14.66 5.59 17.10
C GLY A 127 15.32 5.80 15.73
N VAL A 128 15.40 4.78 14.87
CA VAL A 128 16.01 4.92 13.53
C VAL A 128 15.09 5.74 12.61
N PRO A 129 15.63 6.73 11.86
CA PRO A 129 14.85 7.52 10.90
C PRO A 129 14.20 6.69 9.79
N ILE A 130 13.00 7.09 9.39
CA ILE A 130 12.27 6.49 8.26
C ILE A 130 12.79 7.13 6.97
N LEU A 131 13.76 6.46 6.34
CA LEU A 131 14.35 6.88 5.07
C LEU A 131 13.52 6.38 3.87
N LEU A 132 12.31 6.91 3.73
CA LEU A 132 11.44 6.68 2.55
C LEU A 132 11.23 8.02 1.81
N PRO A 133 10.86 7.98 0.52
CA PRO A 133 10.39 9.18 -0.18
C PRO A 133 9.27 9.87 0.60
N ASP A 134 9.29 11.22 0.69
CA ASP A 134 8.37 12.00 1.54
C ASP A 134 6.88 11.68 1.31
N ALA A 135 6.53 11.43 0.04
CA ALA A 135 5.17 11.09 -0.37
C ALA A 135 4.71 9.74 0.23
N ILE A 136 5.62 8.79 0.45
CA ILE A 136 5.36 7.52 1.13
C ILE A 136 5.48 7.70 2.64
N ALA A 137 6.56 8.33 3.12
CA ALA A 137 6.87 8.49 4.54
C ALA A 137 5.72 9.16 5.32
N SER A 138 5.10 10.19 4.75
CA SER A 138 3.95 10.90 5.35
C SER A 138 2.68 10.05 5.50
N ARG A 139 2.62 8.88 4.85
CA ARG A 139 1.49 7.94 4.86
C ARG A 139 1.84 6.59 5.50
N THR A 140 3.07 6.43 5.98
CA THR A 140 3.55 5.25 6.67
C THR A 140 2.94 5.13 8.07
N LEU A 141 2.44 3.95 8.40
CA LEU A 141 1.82 3.64 9.69
C LEU A 141 2.78 2.84 10.59
N GLY A 142 3.45 1.84 10.01
CA GLY A 142 4.31 0.94 10.76
C GLY A 142 5.08 -0.04 9.89
N LEU A 143 5.91 -0.85 10.56
CA LEU A 143 6.72 -1.90 9.98
C LEU A 143 6.57 -3.16 10.84
N SER A 144 6.49 -4.33 10.23
CA SER A 144 6.65 -5.60 10.95
C SER A 144 7.70 -6.45 10.30
N MET A 145 8.34 -7.29 11.11
CA MET A 145 9.33 -8.25 10.67
C MET A 145 9.01 -9.60 11.29
N LYS A 146 9.18 -10.67 10.52
CA LYS A 146 9.03 -12.05 11.02
C LYS A 146 9.72 -13.02 10.06
N ALA A 147 10.53 -13.92 10.62
CA ALA A 147 11.20 -14.97 9.86
C ALA A 147 12.01 -14.36 8.69
N ASN A 148 11.62 -14.61 7.45
CA ASN A 148 12.32 -14.10 6.27
C ASN A 148 11.64 -12.88 5.63
N ALA A 149 10.67 -12.27 6.31
CA ALA A 149 9.82 -11.21 5.77
C ALA A 149 9.95 -9.89 6.54
N VAL A 150 9.93 -8.79 5.78
CA VAL A 150 9.73 -7.42 6.28
C VAL A 150 8.53 -6.82 5.57
N ALA A 151 7.60 -6.26 6.34
CA ALA A 151 6.34 -5.74 5.83
C ALA A 151 6.11 -4.28 6.27
N LEU A 152 5.99 -3.38 5.30
CA LEU A 152 5.63 -1.98 5.50
C LEU A 152 4.12 -1.80 5.42
N TYR A 153 3.55 -1.11 6.41
CA TYR A 153 2.13 -0.76 6.45
C TYR A 153 1.95 0.73 6.20
N TRP A 154 1.16 1.07 5.19
CA TRP A 154 0.94 2.47 4.79
C TRP A 154 -0.37 2.67 4.02
N LEU A 155 -0.74 3.93 3.79
CA LEU A 155 -1.94 4.33 3.05
C LEU A 155 -1.60 4.65 1.59
N ASP A 156 -1.47 3.62 0.76
CA ASP A 156 -1.07 3.73 -0.65
C ASP A 156 -2.13 4.37 -1.56
N ASP A 157 -3.40 4.27 -1.17
CA ASP A 157 -4.53 4.96 -1.78
C ASP A 157 -4.36 6.48 -1.69
N LYS A 158 -4.02 7.00 -0.49
CA LYS A 158 -3.80 8.42 -0.27
C LYS A 158 -2.59 8.96 -1.02
N TYR A 159 -1.56 8.15 -1.17
CA TYR A 159 -0.40 8.46 -2.02
C TYR A 159 -0.85 8.65 -3.48
N GLN A 160 -1.61 7.71 -4.05
CA GLN A 160 -2.08 7.82 -5.44
C GLN A 160 -3.15 8.90 -5.68
N HIS A 161 -3.85 9.33 -4.63
CA HIS A 161 -4.80 10.44 -4.71
C HIS A 161 -4.13 11.82 -4.74
N SER A 162 -2.93 11.99 -4.17
CA SER A 162 -2.23 13.28 -4.15
C SER A 162 -1.69 13.70 -5.53
N HIS A 163 -1.40 12.74 -6.40
CA HIS A 163 -0.73 12.99 -7.68
C HIS A 163 -1.57 13.68 -8.76
N LYS A 164 -2.87 13.97 -8.53
CA LYS A 164 -3.82 14.73 -9.41
C LYS A 164 -3.89 14.34 -10.90
N ALA A 165 -3.08 13.41 -11.36
CA ALA A 165 -2.96 12.98 -12.75
C ALA A 165 -3.93 11.86 -13.06
N TYR A 166 -4.34 11.77 -14.33
CA TYR A 166 -5.21 10.71 -14.83
C TYR A 166 -4.49 9.34 -14.84
N LYS A 167 -3.17 9.32 -15.04
CA LYS A 167 -2.33 8.11 -15.13
C LYS A 167 -1.25 8.10 -14.04
N LEU A 168 -0.77 6.90 -13.70
CA LEU A 168 0.39 6.71 -12.84
C LEU A 168 1.64 7.28 -13.53
N ASP A 169 2.39 8.13 -12.83
CA ASP A 169 3.75 8.49 -13.25
C ASP A 169 4.68 7.30 -13.01
N LYS A 170 4.95 6.55 -14.08
CA LYS A 170 5.76 5.33 -14.01
C LYS A 170 7.21 5.61 -13.59
N ASN A 171 7.76 6.77 -13.93
CA ASN A 171 9.14 7.10 -13.62
C ASN A 171 9.30 7.43 -12.13
N GLN A 172 8.41 8.26 -11.58
CA GLN A 172 8.40 8.55 -10.15
C GLN A 172 8.09 7.30 -9.34
N ALA A 173 7.10 6.50 -9.76
CA ALA A 173 6.75 5.26 -9.09
C ALA A 173 7.92 4.27 -9.05
N ALA A 174 8.65 4.13 -10.16
CA ALA A 174 9.85 3.29 -10.22
C ALA A 174 10.94 3.78 -9.26
N ALA A 175 11.23 5.08 -9.22
CA ALA A 175 12.20 5.65 -8.28
C ALA A 175 11.79 5.39 -6.82
N ASP A 176 10.52 5.65 -6.50
CA ASP A 176 9.97 5.45 -5.15
C ASP A 176 10.03 3.98 -4.72
N LEU A 177 9.78 3.04 -5.63
CA LEU A 177 9.87 1.59 -5.37
C LEU A 177 11.30 1.11 -5.18
N VAL A 178 12.27 1.67 -5.91
CA VAL A 178 13.71 1.41 -5.69
C VAL A 178 14.12 1.85 -4.28
N ASP A 179 13.71 3.04 -3.87
CA ASP A 179 14.06 3.57 -2.55
C ASP A 179 13.33 2.81 -1.43
N MET A 180 12.07 2.43 -1.64
CA MET A 180 11.34 1.54 -0.72
C MET A 180 12.04 0.19 -0.57
N TYR A 181 12.50 -0.42 -1.68
CA TYR A 181 13.24 -1.69 -1.63
C TYR A 181 14.51 -1.56 -0.81
N LYS A 182 15.34 -0.53 -1.08
CA LYS A 182 16.58 -0.27 -0.35
C LYS A 182 16.33 -0.07 1.15
N ALA A 183 15.29 0.69 1.50
CA ALA A 183 14.93 0.94 2.89
C ALA A 183 14.50 -0.35 3.62
N LEU A 184 13.62 -1.15 3.00
CA LEU A 184 13.16 -2.43 3.54
C LEU A 184 14.31 -3.40 3.81
N ILE A 185 15.24 -3.53 2.85
CA ILE A 185 16.45 -4.34 3.00
C ILE A 185 17.33 -3.78 4.12
N GLY A 186 17.64 -2.48 4.12
CA GLY A 186 18.50 -1.88 5.14
C GLY A 186 17.96 -2.04 6.57
N TRP A 187 16.65 -1.93 6.77
CA TRP A 187 16.03 -2.20 8.06
C TRP A 187 16.10 -3.68 8.43
N ALA A 188 15.89 -4.58 7.47
CA ALA A 188 16.04 -6.02 7.68
C ALA A 188 17.45 -6.38 8.15
N GLU A 189 18.48 -5.89 7.44
CA GLU A 189 19.90 -6.12 7.76
C GLU A 189 20.27 -5.60 9.16
N THR A 190 19.76 -4.42 9.51
CA THR A 190 19.96 -3.80 10.83
C THR A 190 19.51 -4.73 11.98
N VAL A 191 18.36 -5.39 11.80
CA VAL A 191 17.78 -6.29 12.81
C VAL A 191 18.41 -7.70 12.73
N ALA A 192 18.64 -8.22 11.52
CA ALA A 192 19.17 -9.57 11.29
C ALA A 192 20.67 -9.71 11.64
N VAL A 193 21.43 -8.60 11.64
CA VAL A 193 22.90 -8.62 11.80
C VAL A 193 23.60 -9.37 10.65
N VAL A 194 22.99 -9.38 9.48
CA VAL A 194 23.50 -10.01 8.26
C VAL A 194 23.43 -8.97 7.15
N LYS A 195 24.44 -8.95 6.28
CA LYS A 195 24.42 -8.14 5.06
C LYS A 195 23.96 -9.04 3.92
N LEU A 196 22.85 -8.67 3.29
CA LEU A 196 22.28 -9.39 2.17
C LEU A 196 23.11 -9.12 0.91
N SER A 197 23.27 -10.15 0.07
CA SER A 197 23.76 -9.95 -1.28
C SER A 197 22.66 -9.22 -2.06
N MET A 198 22.86 -7.93 -2.38
CA MET A 198 21.87 -7.17 -3.16
C MET A 198 21.74 -7.81 -4.55
N GLY A 199 20.65 -8.55 -4.78
CA GLY A 199 20.23 -8.94 -6.11
C GLY A 199 19.92 -7.69 -6.93
N VAL A 200 20.39 -7.63 -8.17
CA VAL A 200 20.11 -6.53 -9.09
C VAL A 200 18.60 -6.42 -9.26
N VAL A 201 18.00 -5.39 -8.67
CA VAL A 201 16.63 -4.99 -8.96
C VAL A 201 16.61 -4.57 -10.42
N ASN A 202 15.92 -5.33 -11.28
CA ASN A 202 15.80 -5.02 -12.70
C ASN A 202 15.25 -3.61 -12.89
N GLN A 203 16.13 -2.68 -13.26
CA GLN A 203 15.79 -1.34 -13.72
C GLN A 203 15.37 -1.42 -15.20
N GLN A 204 14.33 -2.18 -15.51
CA GLN A 204 13.79 -2.17 -16.86
C GLN A 204 12.58 -1.21 -16.88
N PRO A 205 12.67 -0.05 -17.54
CA PRO A 205 11.49 0.77 -17.76
C PRO A 205 10.49 -0.05 -18.57
N ALA A 206 9.23 -0.09 -18.14
CA ALA A 206 8.16 -0.69 -18.91
C ALA A 206 8.11 0.00 -20.28
N GLU A 207 8.60 -0.72 -21.28
CA GLU A 207 8.69 -0.32 -22.68
C GLU A 207 7.33 0.21 -23.15
N GLY A 208 7.37 1.31 -23.88
CA GLY A 208 6.19 2.05 -24.29
C GLY A 208 5.27 1.21 -25.18
N ASP A 209 4.00 1.12 -24.79
CA ASP A 209 2.92 0.88 -25.75
C ASP A 209 2.81 2.10 -26.64
N ASN A 210 3.63 2.09 -27.69
CA ASN A 210 3.45 2.89 -28.88
C ASN A 210 2.57 2.05 -29.81
N ILE A 211 1.26 2.26 -29.73
CA ILE A 211 0.31 1.74 -30.72
C ILE A 211 -0.21 2.94 -31.47
N GLY A 212 0.12 2.98 -32.77
CA GLY A 212 -0.32 3.99 -33.73
C GLY A 212 -1.79 3.90 -34.08
#